data_AF-A0A3M5B3A1-F1
#
_entry.id   AF-A0A3M5B3A1-F1
#
_cell.length_a   1.000
_cell.length_b   1.000
_cell.length_c   1.000
_cell.angle_alpha   90.00
_cell.angle_beta   90.00
_cell.angle_gamma   90.00
#
_symmetry.space_group_name_H-M   'P 1'
#
loop_
_entity.id
_entity.type
_entity.pdbx_description
1 polymer ?
#
loop_
_entity_poly.entity_id
_entity_poly.type
_entity_poly.pdbx_seq_one_letter_code
_entity_poly.pdbx_strand_id
1 'polypeptide(L)'
;MKQAWWRSPNFSTVSKKQFLDGDGLGVLLAGGYRFGDPDAWHYGVGLATEMFPGAQFKAPNRFDFETFTPGDEHTTNYNSQFAVLEIGYGALEGRIARVLSKNYRGANSGGVCGAQLQFREDPTKGLECYAKGDQNSRGSMLYDLDYKYALGINTNLKLHAGYQQIANFSEANFADYGVGLVHHWWGFDWGLDWVTSKTRARELYMAEDDGHVRTTDGNRWVASISRTF
;
A
#
# COMPACT_ATOMS: atom_id res chain seq x y z
N MET A 1 20.64 -24.56 -10.89
CA MET A 1 19.90 -23.57 -10.08
C MET A 1 20.11 -22.21 -10.73
N LYS A 2 19.08 -21.62 -11.32
CA LYS A 2 19.21 -20.29 -11.93
C LYS A 2 19.14 -19.24 -10.83
N GLN A 3 20.00 -18.25 -10.97
CA GLN A 3 20.23 -17.18 -10.02
C GLN A 3 20.03 -15.88 -10.81
N ALA A 4 19.09 -15.05 -10.38
CA ALA A 4 18.73 -13.84 -11.12
C ALA A 4 18.58 -12.64 -10.18
N TRP A 5 19.25 -11.55 -10.54
CA TRP A 5 18.97 -10.23 -9.98
C TRP A 5 17.72 -9.68 -10.63
N TRP A 6 16.80 -9.16 -9.83
CA TRP A 6 15.67 -8.41 -10.35
C TRP A 6 15.71 -6.97 -9.83
N ARG A 7 15.29 -6.05 -10.69
CA ARG A 7 15.14 -4.62 -10.40
C ARG A 7 13.81 -4.18 -10.99
N SER A 8 13.01 -3.48 -10.20
CA SER A 8 11.70 -2.98 -10.63
C SER A 8 11.55 -1.53 -10.20
N PRO A 9 11.84 -0.57 -11.09
CA PRO A 9 11.40 0.80 -10.92
C PRO A 9 9.96 0.94 -11.43
N ASN A 10 9.10 1.61 -10.66
CA ASN A 10 7.76 2.00 -11.06
C ASN A 10 7.55 3.48 -10.74
N PHE A 11 7.04 4.23 -11.70
CA PHE A 11 6.71 5.65 -11.59
C PHE A 11 5.21 5.81 -11.83
N SER A 12 4.55 6.51 -10.91
CA SER A 12 3.10 6.69 -10.92
C SER A 12 2.72 8.12 -10.56
N THR A 13 1.58 8.58 -11.05
CA THR A 13 0.96 9.82 -10.56
C THR A 13 0.09 9.51 -9.36
N VAL A 14 0.21 10.31 -8.31
CA VAL A 14 -0.57 10.15 -7.07
C VAL A 14 -1.33 11.43 -6.73
N SER A 15 -2.46 11.28 -6.03
CA SER A 15 -3.29 12.41 -5.65
C SER A 15 -2.61 13.24 -4.55
N LYS A 16 -2.49 14.55 -4.77
CA LYS A 16 -2.04 15.52 -3.76
C LYS A 16 -3.04 15.70 -2.61
N LYS A 17 -4.27 15.21 -2.76
CA LYS A 17 -5.29 15.20 -1.70
C LYS A 17 -5.08 14.05 -0.70
N GLN A 18 -4.37 12.99 -1.11
CA GLN A 18 -4.01 11.87 -0.24
C GLN A 18 -2.56 11.98 0.24
N PHE A 19 -1.65 12.42 -0.64
CA PHE A 19 -0.25 12.66 -0.34
C PHE A 19 -0.03 14.16 -0.26
N LEU A 20 -0.40 14.72 0.91
CA LEU A 20 -0.38 16.15 1.18
C LEU A 20 1.01 16.75 0.95
N ASP A 21 1.05 18.01 0.52
CA ASP A 21 2.26 18.77 0.18
C ASP A 21 3.21 18.12 -0.85
N GLY A 22 2.74 17.08 -1.56
CA GLY A 22 3.55 16.34 -2.51
C GLY A 22 3.56 16.89 -3.94
N ASP A 23 4.56 16.44 -4.71
CA ASP A 23 4.70 16.76 -6.13
C ASP A 23 3.67 16.04 -7.02
N GLY A 24 2.90 15.09 -6.46
CA GLY A 24 1.96 14.25 -7.19
C GLY A 24 2.63 13.06 -7.90
N LEU A 25 3.84 12.71 -7.47
CA LEU A 25 4.64 11.59 -7.98
C LEU A 25 4.79 10.50 -6.91
N GLY A 26 4.62 9.25 -7.31
CA GLY A 26 4.97 8.06 -6.54
C GLY A 26 6.07 7.27 -7.25
N VAL A 27 7.13 6.95 -6.54
CA VAL A 27 8.28 6.18 -7.04
C VAL A 27 8.47 4.93 -6.19
N LEU A 28 8.35 3.76 -6.79
CA LEU A 28 8.73 2.50 -6.17
C LEU A 28 10.02 2.00 -6.80
N LEU A 29 11.04 1.78 -5.98
CA LEU A 29 12.27 1.11 -6.38
C LEU A 29 12.39 -0.18 -5.59
N ALA A 30 12.47 -1.30 -6.28
CA ALA A 30 12.69 -2.58 -5.66
C ALA A 30 13.85 -3.32 -6.32
N GLY A 31 14.59 -4.07 -5.51
CA GLY A 31 15.70 -4.87 -5.97
C GLY A 31 15.94 -6.04 -5.05
N GLY A 32 16.36 -7.16 -5.64
CA GLY A 32 16.59 -8.37 -4.87
C GLY A 32 17.16 -9.48 -5.71
N TYR A 33 17.12 -10.65 -5.10
CA TYR A 33 17.65 -11.87 -5.65
C TYR A 33 16.58 -12.95 -5.69
N ARG A 34 16.47 -13.62 -6.83
CA ARG A 34 15.60 -14.78 -7.03
C ARG A 34 16.40 -16.04 -7.28
N PHE A 35 15.92 -17.13 -6.71
CA PHE A 35 16.48 -18.47 -6.79
C PHE A 35 15.41 -19.44 -7.27
N GLY A 36 15.84 -20.52 -7.93
CA GLY A 36 14.95 -21.62 -8.30
C GLY A 36 14.54 -21.62 -9.76
N ASP A 37 13.39 -22.24 -10.04
CA ASP A 37 12.82 -22.35 -11.38
C ASP A 37 11.49 -21.58 -11.43
N PRO A 38 11.36 -20.57 -12.29
CA PRO A 38 10.10 -19.82 -12.45
C PRO A 38 8.88 -20.72 -12.75
N ASP A 39 9.08 -21.85 -13.45
CA ASP A 39 7.99 -22.76 -13.81
C ASP A 39 7.70 -23.80 -12.70
N ALA A 40 8.49 -23.81 -11.63
CA ALA A 40 8.31 -24.66 -10.45
C ALA A 40 8.60 -23.84 -9.18
N TRP A 41 9.24 -24.44 -8.17
CA TRP A 41 9.61 -23.75 -6.94
C TRP A 41 10.64 -22.65 -7.19
N HIS A 42 10.28 -21.44 -6.78
CA HIS A 42 11.17 -20.29 -6.76
C HIS A 42 10.97 -19.45 -5.50
N TYR A 43 12.03 -18.73 -5.14
CA TYR A 43 12.10 -17.95 -3.91
C TYR A 43 12.81 -16.64 -4.21
N GLY A 44 12.39 -15.57 -3.54
CA GLY A 44 12.99 -14.26 -3.65
C GLY A 44 13.22 -13.61 -2.31
N VAL A 45 14.30 -12.86 -2.19
CA VAL A 45 14.53 -11.93 -1.09
C VAL A 45 14.99 -10.60 -1.65
N GLY A 46 14.51 -9.50 -1.08
CA GLY A 46 14.84 -8.17 -1.60
C GLY A 46 14.52 -7.05 -0.63
N LEU A 47 14.83 -5.84 -1.10
CA LEU A 47 14.45 -4.60 -0.46
C LEU A 47 13.64 -3.76 -1.45
N ALA A 48 12.71 -2.99 -0.92
CA ALA A 48 11.97 -2.00 -1.69
C ALA A 48 11.90 -0.67 -0.94
N THR A 49 11.80 0.41 -1.69
CA THR A 49 11.54 1.74 -1.17
C THR A 49 10.46 2.40 -2.01
N GLU A 50 9.49 2.97 -1.34
CA GLU A 50 8.43 3.77 -1.93
C GLU A 50 8.63 5.22 -1.49
N MET A 51 8.66 6.12 -2.45
CA MET A 51 8.96 7.53 -2.26
C MET A 51 7.86 8.39 -2.87
N PHE A 52 7.44 9.40 -2.11
CA PHE A 52 6.49 10.42 -2.52
C PHE A 52 7.17 11.78 -2.37
N PRO A 53 7.87 12.28 -3.40
CA PRO A 53 8.65 13.51 -3.30
C PRO A 53 7.82 14.71 -2.81
N GLY A 54 8.37 15.44 -1.85
CA GLY A 54 7.71 16.57 -1.17
C GLY A 54 6.60 16.17 -0.17
N ALA A 55 6.01 14.98 -0.31
CA ALA A 55 4.79 14.66 0.39
C ALA A 55 5.01 14.44 1.89
N GLN A 56 4.27 15.20 2.69
CA GLN A 56 4.30 15.14 4.14
C GLN A 56 3.04 15.77 4.74
N PHE A 57 2.83 15.57 6.03
CA PHE A 57 1.80 16.27 6.79
C PHE A 57 2.33 16.61 8.17
N LYS A 58 1.79 17.66 8.80
CA LYS A 58 2.07 18.00 10.18
C LYS A 58 0.82 17.74 11.01
N ALA A 59 0.93 16.89 12.03
CA ALA A 59 -0.19 16.55 12.89
C ALA A 59 0.25 16.29 14.35
N PRO A 60 -0.65 16.49 15.32
CA PRO A 60 -0.43 16.10 16.72
C PRO A 60 -0.33 14.58 16.87
N ASN A 61 0.71 14.08 17.54
CA ASN A 61 0.87 12.65 17.83
C ASN A 61 0.39 12.27 19.23
N ARG A 62 0.02 13.26 20.04
CA ARG A 62 -0.50 13.07 21.40
C ARG A 62 -1.76 13.90 21.63
N PHE A 63 -2.60 13.41 22.52
CA PHE A 63 -3.74 14.13 23.05
C PHE A 63 -3.65 14.19 24.57
N ASP A 64 -3.85 15.37 25.15
CA ASP A 64 -3.97 15.56 26.59
C ASP A 64 -5.45 15.45 26.97
N PHE A 65 -5.77 14.43 27.78
CA PHE A 65 -7.14 14.15 28.22
C PHE A 65 -7.57 14.94 29.46
N GLU A 66 -6.65 15.63 30.14
CA GLU A 66 -6.99 16.54 31.24
C GLU A 66 -7.43 17.90 30.68
N THR A 67 -6.71 18.40 29.67
CA THR A 67 -6.97 19.70 29.06
C THR A 67 -7.77 19.63 27.76
N PHE A 68 -8.02 18.43 27.23
CA PHE A 68 -8.66 18.17 25.93
C PHE A 68 -7.98 18.90 24.77
N THR A 69 -6.65 18.95 24.78
CA THR A 69 -5.86 19.60 23.73
C THR A 69 -4.92 18.63 23.01
N PRO A 70 -4.75 18.77 21.68
CA PRO A 70 -3.70 18.06 20.96
C PRO A 70 -2.32 18.62 21.32
N GLY A 71 -1.30 17.76 21.28
CA GLY A 71 0.08 18.13 21.52
C GLY A 71 1.07 17.30 20.71
N ASP A 72 2.35 17.67 20.83
CA ASP A 72 3.48 16.98 20.19
C ASP A 72 3.31 16.85 18.66
N GLU A 73 3.24 18.00 17.99
CA GLU A 73 3.09 18.05 16.54
C GLU A 73 4.37 17.63 15.83
N HIS A 74 4.29 16.60 14.98
CA HIS A 74 5.41 16.17 14.16
C HIS A 74 5.09 16.31 12.68
N THR A 75 6.10 16.67 11.89
CA THR A 75 6.06 16.53 10.44
C THR A 75 6.39 15.08 10.08
N THR A 76 5.52 14.45 9.30
CA THR A 76 5.61 13.04 8.89
C THR A 76 5.56 12.94 7.37
N ASN A 77 6.55 12.31 6.76
CA ASN A 77 6.52 11.98 5.33
C ASN A 77 5.84 10.63 5.06
N TYR A 78 5.44 10.40 3.80
CA TYR A 78 4.77 9.18 3.36
C TYR A 78 5.71 8.08 2.86
N ASN A 79 7.03 8.28 2.89
CA ASN A 79 7.98 7.32 2.32
C ASN A 79 8.01 6.04 3.14
N SER A 80 8.16 4.90 2.47
CA SER A 80 8.18 3.58 3.09
C SER A 80 9.35 2.74 2.59
N GLN A 81 9.96 1.97 3.48
CA GLN A 81 11.02 1.02 3.15
C GLN A 81 10.60 -0.37 3.58
N PHE A 82 10.95 -1.39 2.80
CA PHE A 82 10.48 -2.75 3.02
C PHE A 82 11.61 -3.76 2.87
N ALA A 83 11.57 -4.81 3.70
CA ALA A 83 12.19 -6.09 3.39
C ALA A 83 11.13 -6.99 2.76
N VAL A 84 11.47 -7.65 1.67
CA VAL A 84 10.54 -8.45 0.87
C VAL A 84 11.03 -9.89 0.81
N LEU A 85 10.10 -10.82 1.04
CA LEU A 85 10.27 -12.25 0.79
C LEU A 85 9.21 -12.68 -0.22
N GLU A 86 9.61 -13.53 -1.16
CA GLU A 86 8.77 -14.08 -2.20
C GLU A 86 8.93 -15.60 -2.21
N ILE A 87 7.82 -16.30 -2.42
CA ILE A 87 7.77 -17.75 -2.61
C ILE A 87 6.75 -18.06 -3.69
N GLY A 88 7.12 -18.87 -4.67
CA GLY A 88 6.20 -19.23 -5.74
C GLY A 88 6.38 -20.66 -6.23
N TYR A 89 5.34 -21.14 -6.90
CA TYR A 89 5.31 -22.42 -7.59
C TYR A 89 4.57 -22.28 -8.92
N GLY A 90 5.32 -22.30 -10.02
CA GLY A 90 4.77 -22.06 -11.35
C GLY A 90 4.06 -20.71 -11.41
N ALA A 91 2.74 -20.72 -11.66
CA ALA A 91 1.96 -19.51 -11.84
C ALA A 91 1.37 -18.89 -10.56
N LEU A 92 1.67 -19.46 -9.38
CA LEU A 92 1.30 -18.95 -8.07
C LEU A 92 2.51 -18.26 -7.42
N GLU A 93 2.36 -17.01 -7.00
CA GLU A 93 3.39 -16.23 -6.30
C GLU A 93 2.80 -15.65 -5.01
N GLY A 94 3.47 -15.89 -3.89
CA GLY A 94 3.19 -15.27 -2.60
C GLY A 94 4.30 -14.32 -2.20
N ARG A 95 3.95 -13.15 -1.67
CA ARG A 95 4.91 -12.14 -1.20
C ARG A 95 4.58 -11.69 0.21
N ILE A 96 5.63 -11.46 0.99
CA ILE A 96 5.54 -10.87 2.31
C ILE A 96 6.48 -9.68 2.35
N ALA A 97 5.96 -8.50 2.68
CA ALA A 97 6.76 -7.30 2.89
C ALA A 97 6.66 -6.81 4.33
N ARG A 98 7.81 -6.61 4.97
CA ARG A 98 7.92 -6.02 6.31
C ARG A 98 8.39 -4.59 6.23
N VAL A 99 7.64 -3.67 6.83
CA VAL A 99 7.99 -2.24 6.89
C VAL A 99 9.19 -2.02 7.80
N LEU A 100 10.25 -1.42 7.24
CA LEU A 100 11.50 -1.07 7.90
C LEU A 100 11.58 0.41 8.30
N SER A 101 10.90 1.28 7.56
CA SER A 101 10.80 2.71 7.87
C SER A 101 10.10 2.94 9.22
N LYS A 102 10.20 4.15 9.78
CA LYS A 102 9.48 4.49 11.02
C LYS A 102 7.97 4.36 10.81
N ASN A 103 7.47 4.88 9.68
CA ASN A 103 6.05 4.85 9.32
C ASN A 103 5.86 4.16 7.97
N TYR A 104 4.71 3.50 7.80
CA TYR A 104 4.18 3.01 6.53
C TYR A 104 3.22 4.04 5.97
N ARG A 105 3.57 4.70 4.86
CA ARG A 105 2.73 5.73 4.20
C ARG A 105 2.14 6.74 5.17
N GLY A 106 2.96 7.22 6.10
CA GLY A 106 2.54 8.21 7.10
C GLY A 106 1.71 7.67 8.26
N ALA A 107 1.48 6.35 8.36
CA ALA A 107 0.73 5.77 9.47
C ALA A 107 1.52 5.87 10.79
N ASN A 108 1.16 6.85 11.60
CA ASN A 108 1.53 7.03 13.01
C ASN A 108 0.31 7.57 13.77
N SER A 109 0.46 7.91 15.06
CA SER A 109 -0.64 8.43 15.87
C SER A 109 -1.28 9.67 15.23
N GLY A 110 -0.48 10.61 14.71
CA GLY A 110 -1.00 11.79 14.02
C GLY A 110 -1.77 11.49 12.73
N GLY A 111 -1.31 10.53 11.92
CA GLY A 111 -1.99 10.16 10.68
C GLY A 111 -3.25 9.32 10.92
N VAL A 112 -3.16 8.28 11.75
CA VAL A 112 -4.26 7.32 11.95
C VAL A 112 -5.29 7.86 12.95
N CYS A 113 -4.87 8.23 14.16
CA CYS A 113 -5.81 8.71 15.17
C CYS A 113 -6.38 10.08 14.77
N GLY A 114 -5.57 10.93 14.14
CA GLY A 114 -6.01 12.21 13.58
C GLY A 114 -7.07 12.04 12.49
N ALA A 115 -6.87 11.13 11.52
CA ALA A 115 -7.88 10.84 10.50
C ALA A 115 -9.18 10.30 11.10
N GLN A 116 -9.11 9.46 12.14
CA GLN A 116 -10.30 9.02 12.85
C GLN A 116 -11.03 10.16 13.55
N LEU A 117 -10.32 11.11 14.17
CA LEU A 117 -10.95 12.30 14.74
C LEU A 117 -11.56 13.22 13.68
N GLN A 118 -10.92 13.35 12.52
CA GLN A 118 -11.37 14.25 11.46
C GLN A 118 -12.59 13.71 10.70
N PHE A 119 -12.60 12.41 10.38
CA PHE A 119 -13.56 11.85 9.42
C PHE A 119 -14.64 10.96 10.06
N ARG A 120 -14.55 10.61 11.35
CA ARG A 120 -15.62 9.88 12.02
C ARG A 120 -16.64 10.83 12.64
N GLU A 121 -17.91 10.48 12.52
CA GLU A 121 -19.00 11.15 13.26
C GLU A 121 -18.84 10.96 14.77
N ASP A 122 -18.37 9.79 15.19
CA ASP A 122 -18.04 9.47 16.58
C ASP A 122 -16.53 9.66 16.84
N PRO A 123 -16.12 10.71 17.57
CA PRO A 123 -14.72 11.01 17.85
C PRO A 123 -14.10 10.06 18.89
N THR A 124 -14.89 9.26 19.61
CA THR A 124 -14.39 8.40 20.68
C THR A 124 -13.34 7.42 20.19
N LYS A 125 -13.43 6.90 18.96
CA LYS A 125 -12.40 6.00 18.41
C LYS A 125 -11.07 6.68 18.13
N GLY A 126 -11.08 7.91 17.64
CA GLY A 126 -9.86 8.69 17.50
C GLY A 126 -9.22 9.00 18.86
N LEU A 127 -10.03 9.33 19.87
CA LEU A 127 -9.57 9.53 21.24
C LEU A 127 -9.02 8.23 21.87
N GLU A 128 -9.71 7.10 21.73
CA GLU A 128 -9.22 5.78 22.16
C GLU A 128 -7.89 5.42 21.47
N CYS A 129 -7.73 5.79 20.19
CA CYS A 129 -6.48 5.62 19.45
C CYS A 129 -5.36 6.47 20.08
N TYR A 130 -5.59 7.75 20.35
CA TYR A 130 -4.61 8.62 21.02
C TYR A 130 -4.28 8.17 22.45
N ALA A 131 -5.22 7.54 23.15
CA ALA A 131 -4.99 7.01 24.50
C ALA A 131 -3.95 5.88 24.55
N LYS A 132 -3.65 5.23 23.42
CA LYS A 132 -2.55 4.24 23.28
C LYS A 132 -1.16 4.89 23.29
N GLY A 133 -1.08 6.22 23.27
CA GLY A 133 0.16 6.99 23.23
C GLY A 133 0.70 7.23 21.81
N ASP A 134 1.87 7.87 21.74
CA ASP A 134 2.58 8.06 20.47
C ASP A 134 3.11 6.71 19.96
N GLN A 135 2.66 6.34 18.77
CA GLN A 135 2.95 5.07 18.11
C GLN A 135 3.31 5.29 16.65
N ASN A 136 4.12 4.40 16.11
CA ASN A 136 4.47 4.33 14.69
C ASN A 136 4.13 2.96 14.12
N SER A 137 4.16 2.82 12.80
CA SER A 137 3.77 1.58 12.11
C SER A 137 4.96 0.76 11.61
N ARG A 138 6.16 0.96 12.15
CA ARG A 138 7.32 0.11 11.82
C ARG A 138 7.02 -1.35 12.16
N GLY A 139 7.43 -2.25 11.27
CA GLY A 139 7.20 -3.68 11.42
C GLY A 139 5.81 -4.14 10.99
N SER A 140 5.00 -3.26 10.39
CA SER A 140 3.80 -3.65 9.65
C SER A 140 4.14 -4.70 8.60
N MET A 141 3.18 -5.60 8.36
CA MET A 141 3.34 -6.75 7.47
C MET A 141 2.29 -6.68 6.36
N LEU A 142 2.75 -6.78 5.12
CA LEU A 142 1.90 -6.83 3.94
C LEU A 142 2.06 -8.20 3.31
N TYR A 143 0.95 -8.80 2.94
CA TYR A 143 0.87 -10.15 2.39
C TYR A 143 0.14 -10.08 1.05
N ASP A 144 0.77 -10.58 -0.01
CA ASP A 144 0.18 -10.64 -1.34
C ASP A 144 0.19 -12.08 -1.83
N LEU A 145 -0.88 -12.49 -2.51
CA LEU A 145 -0.98 -13.75 -3.22
C LEU A 145 -1.52 -13.48 -4.63
N ASP A 146 -0.69 -13.80 -5.62
CA ASP A 146 -0.97 -13.61 -7.03
C ASP A 146 -1.05 -14.96 -7.76
N TYR A 147 -2.02 -15.10 -8.65
CA TYR A 147 -2.15 -16.26 -9.53
C TYR A 147 -2.40 -15.84 -10.97
N LYS A 148 -1.65 -16.44 -11.90
CA LYS A 148 -1.79 -16.20 -13.34
C LYS A 148 -2.29 -17.47 -14.04
N TYR A 149 -3.40 -17.37 -14.76
CA TYR A 149 -3.94 -18.50 -15.52
C TYR A 149 -3.98 -18.18 -17.01
N ALA A 150 -3.36 -19.03 -17.83
CA ALA A 150 -3.41 -18.89 -19.28
C ALA A 150 -4.79 -19.31 -19.79
N LEU A 151 -5.60 -18.34 -20.22
CA LEU A 151 -6.89 -18.58 -20.87
C LEU A 151 -6.71 -18.98 -22.35
N GLY A 152 -5.58 -18.60 -22.94
CA GLY A 152 -5.19 -18.95 -24.29
C GLY A 152 -3.77 -18.46 -24.58
N ILE A 153 -3.36 -18.55 -25.84
CA ILE A 153 -1.97 -18.25 -26.26
C ILE A 153 -1.59 -16.80 -25.97
N ASN A 154 -2.53 -15.86 -26.11
CA ASN A 154 -2.29 -14.42 -25.96
C ASN A 154 -3.06 -13.79 -24.79
N THR A 155 -3.75 -14.58 -23.95
CA THR A 155 -4.63 -14.03 -22.90
C THR A 155 -4.41 -14.72 -21.58
N ASN A 156 -4.19 -13.92 -20.53
CA ASN A 156 -4.03 -14.40 -19.17
C ASN A 156 -5.07 -13.77 -18.24
N LEU A 157 -5.63 -14.60 -17.37
CA LEU A 157 -6.35 -14.16 -16.17
C LEU A 157 -5.33 -13.91 -15.05
N LYS A 158 -5.51 -12.81 -14.33
CA LYS A 158 -4.78 -12.47 -13.11
C LYS A 158 -5.77 -12.48 -11.95
N LEU A 159 -5.39 -13.14 -10.86
CA LEU A 159 -6.08 -13.08 -9.58
C LEU A 159 -5.11 -12.54 -8.53
N HIS A 160 -5.60 -11.66 -7.67
CA HIS A 160 -4.85 -11.07 -6.58
C HIS A 160 -5.66 -11.12 -5.28
N ALA A 161 -4.99 -11.45 -4.18
CA ALA A 161 -5.52 -11.30 -2.83
C ALA A 161 -4.42 -10.74 -1.91
N GLY A 162 -4.70 -9.58 -1.33
CA GLY A 162 -3.80 -8.85 -0.44
C GLY A 162 -4.37 -8.75 0.97
N TYR A 163 -3.48 -8.71 1.97
CA TYR A 163 -3.83 -8.33 3.34
C TYR A 163 -2.72 -7.47 3.95
N GLN A 164 -3.11 -6.37 4.57
CA GLN A 164 -2.20 -5.46 5.25
C GLN A 164 -2.48 -5.45 6.75
N GLN A 165 -1.44 -5.74 7.52
CA GLN A 165 -1.43 -5.66 8.96
C GLN A 165 -0.55 -4.51 9.42
N ILE A 166 -1.19 -3.44 9.89
CA ILE A 166 -0.50 -2.22 10.33
C ILE A 166 -0.17 -2.34 11.81
N ALA A 167 1.13 -2.32 12.13
CA ALA A 167 1.63 -2.38 13.49
C ALA A 167 1.07 -1.20 14.30
N ASN A 168 0.61 -1.50 15.53
CA ASN A 168 0.00 -0.55 16.48
C ASN A 168 -1.35 0.07 16.06
N PHE A 169 -1.82 -0.17 14.82
CA PHE A 169 -3.04 0.43 14.26
C PHE A 169 -3.90 -0.63 13.56
N SER A 170 -4.48 -1.55 14.32
CA SER A 170 -5.30 -2.65 13.79
C SER A 170 -6.56 -2.19 13.01
N GLU A 171 -7.02 -0.99 13.29
CA GLU A 171 -8.06 -0.23 12.59
C GLU A 171 -7.69 0.06 11.13
N ALA A 172 -6.40 0.22 10.83
CA ALA A 172 -5.86 0.46 9.48
C ALA A 172 -5.59 -0.84 8.71
N ASN A 173 -5.88 -2.00 9.30
CA ASN A 173 -5.77 -3.26 8.57
C ASN A 173 -6.87 -3.33 7.51
N PHE A 174 -6.50 -3.79 6.31
CA PHE A 174 -7.46 -4.04 5.24
C PHE A 174 -7.03 -5.23 4.39
N ALA A 175 -8.01 -5.80 3.71
CA ALA A 175 -7.79 -6.77 2.65
C ALA A 175 -8.12 -6.13 1.31
N ASP A 176 -7.46 -6.57 0.25
CA ASP A 176 -7.80 -6.19 -1.10
C ASP A 176 -7.79 -7.39 -2.04
N TYR A 177 -8.56 -7.27 -3.11
CA TYR A 177 -8.79 -8.35 -4.06
C TYR A 177 -8.78 -7.77 -5.47
N GLY A 178 -8.23 -8.55 -6.40
CA GLY A 178 -8.16 -8.17 -7.80
C GLY A 178 -8.49 -9.32 -8.73
N VAL A 179 -9.19 -9.01 -9.82
CA VAL A 179 -9.41 -9.90 -10.95
C VAL A 179 -9.13 -9.11 -12.21
N GLY A 180 -8.24 -9.60 -13.05
CA GLY A 180 -7.85 -8.88 -14.26
C GLY A 180 -7.59 -9.78 -15.45
N LEU A 181 -7.69 -9.19 -16.63
CA LEU A 181 -7.35 -9.82 -17.89
C LEU A 181 -6.20 -9.05 -18.53
N VAL A 182 -5.22 -9.78 -19.05
CA VAL A 182 -4.15 -9.22 -19.88
C VAL A 182 -4.18 -9.90 -21.23
N HIS A 183 -4.31 -9.13 -22.29
CA HIS A 183 -4.30 -9.59 -23.68
C HIS A 183 -3.08 -9.03 -24.42
N HIS A 184 -2.27 -9.92 -24.97
CA HIS A 184 -1.10 -9.55 -25.77
C HIS A 184 -1.50 -9.32 -27.23
N TRP A 185 -1.36 -8.07 -27.69
CA TRP A 185 -1.67 -7.71 -29.07
C TRP A 185 -0.73 -6.61 -29.59
N TRP A 186 -0.20 -6.84 -30.80
CA TRP A 186 0.74 -5.94 -31.48
C TRP A 186 2.00 -5.59 -30.68
N GLY A 187 2.50 -6.54 -29.87
CA GLY A 187 3.68 -6.33 -29.04
C GLY A 187 3.41 -5.51 -27.78
N PHE A 188 2.14 -5.25 -27.45
CA PHE A 188 1.70 -4.61 -26.22
C PHE A 188 0.83 -5.55 -25.41
N ASP A 189 0.88 -5.41 -24.10
CA ASP A 189 -0.02 -6.05 -23.15
C ASP A 189 -1.12 -5.06 -22.77
N TRP A 190 -2.35 -5.39 -23.10
CA TRP A 190 -3.54 -4.62 -22.77
C TRP A 190 -4.20 -5.23 -21.55
N GLY A 191 -4.29 -4.45 -20.46
CA GLY A 191 -4.83 -4.90 -19.18
C GLY A 191 -6.16 -4.24 -18.85
N LEU A 192 -7.10 -5.03 -18.31
CA LEU A 192 -8.27 -4.53 -17.60
C LEU A 192 -8.40 -5.28 -16.28
N ASP A 193 -8.29 -4.55 -15.18
CA ASP A 193 -8.35 -5.08 -13.83
C ASP A 193 -9.52 -4.46 -13.06
N TRP A 194 -10.31 -5.30 -12.40
CA TRP A 194 -11.19 -4.88 -11.32
C TRP A 194 -10.47 -5.12 -10.00
N VAL A 195 -10.45 -4.10 -9.15
CA VAL A 195 -9.86 -4.17 -7.81
C VAL A 195 -10.86 -3.66 -6.78
N THR A 196 -10.84 -4.25 -5.59
CA THR A 196 -11.63 -3.76 -4.46
C THR A 196 -10.87 -3.93 -3.16
N SER A 197 -11.13 -3.03 -2.21
CA SER A 197 -10.62 -3.14 -0.84
C SER A 197 -11.76 -3.33 0.15
N LYS A 198 -11.45 -4.03 1.25
CA LYS A 198 -12.30 -4.21 2.43
C LYS A 198 -11.57 -3.66 3.65
N THR A 199 -11.95 -2.44 4.01
CA THR A 199 -11.35 -1.65 5.09
C THR A 199 -12.08 -1.90 6.41
N ARG A 200 -11.37 -1.82 7.54
CA ARG A 200 -12.01 -1.92 8.88
C ARG A 200 -12.56 -0.57 9.35
N ALA A 201 -11.83 0.50 9.04
CA ALA A 201 -12.14 1.88 9.38
C ALA A 201 -12.13 2.70 8.08
N ARG A 202 -13.30 2.94 7.49
CA ARG A 202 -13.43 3.62 6.19
C ARG A 202 -12.91 5.06 6.24
N GLU A 203 -13.03 5.71 7.39
CA GLU A 203 -12.50 7.03 7.71
C GLU A 203 -11.00 7.19 7.43
N LEU A 204 -10.22 6.10 7.50
CA LEU A 204 -8.78 6.11 7.18
C LEU A 204 -8.50 6.11 5.67
N TYR A 205 -9.54 5.92 4.87
CA TYR A 205 -9.52 5.90 3.40
C TYR A 205 -10.44 6.99 2.86
N MET A 206 -10.47 8.13 3.55
CA MET A 206 -11.14 9.34 3.13
C MET A 206 -10.10 10.44 2.90
N ALA A 207 -10.37 11.28 1.92
CA ALA A 207 -9.56 12.47 1.65
C ALA A 207 -10.50 13.66 1.45
N GLU A 208 -10.10 14.82 1.96
CA GLU A 208 -10.79 16.07 1.69
C GLU A 208 -10.38 16.61 0.31
N ASP A 209 -11.38 16.91 -0.50
CA ASP A 209 -11.24 17.42 -1.87
C ASP A 209 -12.18 18.61 -2.04
N ASP A 210 -11.65 19.82 -1.89
CA ASP A 210 -12.33 21.10 -2.09
C ASP A 210 -13.68 21.17 -1.33
N GLY A 211 -13.62 20.93 -0.02
CA GLY A 211 -14.77 20.95 0.88
C GLY A 211 -15.67 19.70 0.82
N HIS A 212 -15.29 18.69 0.01
CA HIS A 212 -16.02 17.43 -0.08
C HIS A 212 -15.14 16.27 0.37
N VAL A 213 -15.69 15.40 1.23
CA VAL A 213 -15.01 14.17 1.62
C VAL A 213 -15.22 13.11 0.54
N ARG A 214 -14.13 12.54 0.02
CA ARG A 214 -14.16 11.47 -0.98
C ARG A 214 -13.50 10.21 -0.44
N THR A 215 -14.07 9.07 -0.79
CA THR A 215 -13.53 7.77 -0.36
C THR A 215 -12.56 7.21 -1.39
N THR A 216 -11.41 6.75 -0.92
CA THR A 216 -10.33 6.18 -1.72
C THR A 216 -10.35 4.65 -1.72
N ASP A 217 -11.21 4.03 -0.91
CA ASP A 217 -11.45 2.59 -0.86
C ASP A 217 -12.60 2.13 -1.78
N GLY A 218 -12.76 0.80 -1.91
CA GLY A 218 -13.83 0.15 -2.66
C GLY A 218 -13.49 -0.21 -4.11
N ASN A 219 -14.53 -0.42 -4.92
CA ASN A 219 -14.43 -0.96 -6.28
C ASN A 219 -13.82 0.05 -7.26
N ARG A 220 -12.79 -0.36 -8.00
CA ARG A 220 -12.16 0.41 -9.08
C ARG A 220 -11.90 -0.46 -10.29
N TRP A 221 -11.96 0.15 -11.46
CA TRP A 221 -11.49 -0.43 -12.71
C TRP A 221 -10.20 0.27 -13.13
N VAL A 222 -9.21 -0.51 -13.51
CA VAL A 222 -7.90 -0.03 -13.96
C VAL A 222 -7.67 -0.57 -15.37
N ALA A 223 -7.48 0.34 -16.33
CA ALA A 223 -7.02 0.01 -17.67
C ALA A 223 -5.53 0.28 -17.75
N SER A 224 -4.78 -0.64 -18.36
CA SER A 224 -3.33 -0.52 -18.50
C SER A 224 -2.86 -0.94 -19.89
N ILE A 225 -1.73 -0.35 -20.30
CA ILE A 225 -1.00 -0.74 -21.51
C ILE A 225 0.47 -0.82 -21.12
N SER A 226 1.10 -1.96 -21.36
CA SER A 226 2.53 -2.15 -21.12
C SER A 226 3.24 -2.78 -22.31
N ARG A 227 4.55 -2.58 -22.38
CA ARG A 227 5.43 -3.22 -23.37
C ARG A 227 6.74 -3.58 -22.70
N THR A 228 7.17 -4.81 -22.89
CA THR A 228 8.49 -5.28 -22.46
C THR A 228 9.51 -4.99 -23.56
N PHE A 229 10.67 -4.43 -23.19
CA PHE A 229 11.78 -4.09 -24.09
C PHE A 229 12.98 -5.00 -23.84
#